data_AF-A0A1Q9PJN6-F1
#
_entry.id   AF-A0A1Q9PJN6-F1
#
_cell.length_a   1.000
_cell.length_b   1.000
_cell.length_c   1.000
_cell.angle_alpha   90.00
_cell.angle_beta   90.00
_cell.angle_gamma   90.00
#
_symmetry.space_group_name_H-M   'P 1'
#
loop_
_entity.id
_entity.type
_entity.pdbx_description
1 polymer ?
#
loop_
_entity_poly.entity_id
_entity_poly.type
_entity_poly.pdbx_seq_one_letter_code
_entity_poly.pdbx_strand_id
1 'polypeptide(L)'
;MGLACSCGVRTNPIAVDPDILIGFPDGMTRRGALTLTANICADRPELSTFTASFVDPNIVDNRSFAFTSTTFTTISCEIIQGECTVSITGMGLVTGELTPRLFFVQFIDSPSPLSDTLSAFSVGDFAAIIEVGELQPALTFFGCPTT
;
A
#
# COMPACT_ATOMS: atom_id res chain seq x y z
N MET A 1 10.67 -22.49 -11.03
CA MET A 1 9.68 -22.59 -9.92
C MET A 1 8.74 -21.40 -10.12
N GLY A 2 7.44 -21.64 -10.26
CA GLY A 2 6.48 -20.59 -10.64
C GLY A 2 6.15 -19.64 -9.49
N LEU A 3 5.66 -18.43 -9.79
CA LEU A 3 5.10 -17.52 -8.80
C LEU A 3 3.93 -18.21 -8.07
N ALA A 4 4.07 -18.41 -6.76
CA ALA A 4 2.96 -18.82 -5.91
C ALA A 4 2.21 -17.56 -5.47
N CYS A 5 1.25 -17.11 -6.28
CA CYS A 5 0.48 -15.94 -5.91
C CYS A 5 -0.41 -16.25 -4.71
N SER A 6 -0.06 -15.63 -3.60
CA SER A 6 -0.63 -15.90 -2.30
C SER A 6 -1.20 -14.60 -1.76
N CYS A 7 -2.35 -14.67 -1.11
CA CYS A 7 -3.07 -13.47 -0.65
C CYS A 7 -2.50 -12.94 0.68
N GLY A 8 -1.17 -12.99 0.83
CA GLY A 8 -0.42 -12.46 1.95
C GLY A 8 0.72 -11.58 1.46
N VAL A 9 0.83 -10.38 2.01
CA VAL A 9 1.86 -9.39 1.67
C VAL A 9 2.47 -8.83 2.94
N ARG A 10 3.80 -8.86 3.00
CA ARG A 10 4.56 -8.36 4.14
C ARG A 10 5.72 -7.50 3.68
N THR A 11 5.88 -6.36 4.33
CA THR A 11 7.08 -5.53 4.21
C THR A 11 8.18 -6.08 5.12
N ASN A 12 9.45 -5.99 4.71
CA ASN A 12 10.59 -6.39 5.54
C ASN A 12 11.55 -5.21 5.80
N PRO A 13 11.43 -4.50 6.94
CA PRO A 13 10.22 -4.27 7.74
C PRO A 13 9.32 -3.17 7.14
N ILE A 14 9.86 -2.33 6.27
CA ILE A 14 9.23 -1.15 5.68
C ILE A 14 9.55 -1.15 4.19
N ALA A 15 8.59 -0.79 3.34
CA ALA A 15 8.83 -0.49 1.94
C ALA A 15 8.71 1.02 1.71
N VAL A 16 9.58 1.60 0.90
CA VAL A 16 9.64 3.03 0.67
C VAL A 16 9.68 3.31 -0.82
N ASP A 17 8.85 4.23 -1.27
CA ASP A 17 9.09 4.99 -2.48
C ASP A 17 9.59 6.38 -2.07
N PRO A 18 10.85 6.74 -2.36
CA PRO A 18 11.41 8.01 -1.93
C PRO A 18 10.86 9.22 -2.71
N ASP A 19 10.23 9.00 -3.86
CA ASP A 19 9.84 10.06 -4.78
C ASP A 19 8.54 9.75 -5.53
N ILE A 20 7.44 9.65 -4.78
CA ILE A 20 6.11 9.40 -5.34
C ILE A 20 5.28 10.67 -5.42
N LEU A 21 4.44 10.75 -6.45
CA LEU A 21 3.47 11.82 -6.64
C LEU A 21 2.08 11.42 -6.11
N ILE A 22 1.57 12.21 -5.16
CA ILE A 22 0.24 12.07 -4.54
C ILE A 22 -0.66 13.23 -4.94
N GLY A 23 -1.88 12.92 -5.36
CA GLY A 23 -2.96 13.87 -5.58
C GLY A 23 -3.89 13.99 -4.38
N PHE A 24 -4.43 15.19 -4.18
CA PHE A 24 -5.39 15.53 -3.12
C PHE A 24 -6.74 16.00 -3.71
N PRO A 25 -7.84 15.95 -2.94
CA PRO A 25 -9.19 16.31 -3.40
C PRO A 25 -9.36 17.72 -3.95
N ASP A 26 -8.50 18.65 -3.56
CA ASP A 26 -8.49 20.03 -4.07
C ASP A 26 -7.78 20.19 -5.42
N GLY A 27 -7.35 19.08 -6.03
CA GLY A 27 -6.67 19.04 -7.32
C GLY A 27 -5.17 19.33 -7.23
N MET A 28 -4.62 19.60 -6.04
CA MET A 28 -3.18 19.76 -5.87
C MET A 28 -2.47 18.41 -5.83
N THR A 29 -1.22 18.41 -6.29
CA THR A 29 -0.33 17.26 -6.22
C THR A 29 0.92 17.60 -5.42
N ARG A 30 1.45 16.62 -4.67
CA ARG A 30 2.69 16.73 -3.90
C ARG A 30 3.58 15.54 -4.21
N ARG A 31 4.86 15.83 -4.40
CA ARG A 31 5.91 14.84 -4.61
C ARG A 31 6.70 14.70 -3.32
N GLY A 32 6.94 13.47 -2.87
CA GLY A 32 7.59 13.21 -1.59
C GLY A 32 7.78 11.72 -1.32
N ALA A 33 8.26 11.40 -0.12
CA ALA A 33 8.53 10.03 0.26
C ALA A 33 7.27 9.35 0.81
N LEU A 34 6.90 8.18 0.28
CA LEU A 34 5.85 7.32 0.80
C LEU A 34 6.46 6.08 1.42
N THR A 35 6.16 5.87 2.69
CA THR A 35 6.61 4.74 3.49
C THR A 35 5.42 3.85 3.80
N LEU A 36 5.52 2.56 3.49
CA LEU A 36 4.48 1.57 3.71
C LEU A 36 4.96 0.49 4.69
N THR A 37 4.08 0.05 5.58
CA THR A 37 4.24 -1.21 6.32
C THR A 37 3.01 -2.05 6.09
N ALA A 38 3.21 -3.25 5.57
CA ALA A 38 2.13 -4.21 5.36
C ALA A 38 2.46 -5.48 6.14
N ASN A 39 1.48 -6.00 6.84
CA ASN A 39 1.46 -7.37 7.33
C ASN A 39 0.05 -7.87 7.13
N ILE A 40 -0.23 -8.38 5.94
CA ILE A 40 -1.58 -8.66 5.47
C ILE A 40 -1.67 -10.13 5.12
N CYS A 41 -2.78 -10.76 5.51
CA CYS A 41 -3.09 -12.14 5.22
C CYS A 41 -4.60 -12.33 5.07
N ALA A 42 -5.04 -12.81 3.91
CA ALA A 42 -6.46 -13.05 3.61
C ALA A 42 -7.14 -14.07 4.53
N ASP A 43 -6.40 -15.05 5.08
CA ASP A 43 -6.96 -16.06 5.99
C ASP A 43 -7.15 -15.53 7.42
N ARG A 44 -6.46 -14.43 7.77
CA ARG A 44 -6.51 -13.78 9.09
C ARG A 44 -6.57 -12.25 8.93
N PRO A 45 -7.62 -11.72 8.30
CA PRO A 45 -7.78 -10.28 8.10
C PRO A 45 -7.80 -9.51 9.43
N GLU A 46 -8.25 -10.13 10.51
CA GLU A 46 -8.30 -9.54 11.86
C GLU A 46 -6.92 -9.35 12.52
N LEU A 47 -5.91 -10.10 12.09
CA LEU A 47 -4.52 -9.93 12.53
C LEU A 47 -3.70 -9.08 11.55
N SER A 48 -4.30 -8.70 10.43
CA SER A 48 -3.64 -7.94 9.40
C SER A 48 -3.49 -6.47 9.83
N THR A 49 -2.43 -5.82 9.37
CA THR A 49 -2.20 -4.40 9.60
C THR A 49 -1.60 -3.77 8.36
N PHE A 50 -2.04 -2.56 8.04
CA PHE A 50 -1.48 -1.76 6.98
C PHE A 50 -1.26 -0.33 7.48
N THR A 51 -0.07 0.21 7.24
CA THR A 51 0.22 1.61 7.49
C THR A 51 0.87 2.24 6.26
N ALA A 52 0.57 3.51 6.07
CA ALA A 52 1.19 4.35 5.06
C ALA A 52 1.55 5.69 5.69
N SER A 53 2.72 6.23 5.36
CA SER A 53 3.16 7.55 5.81
C SER A 53 3.77 8.29 4.63
N PHE A 54 3.18 9.42 4.28
CA PHE A 54 3.70 10.31 3.26
C PHE A 54 4.36 11.53 3.90
N VAL A 55 5.53 11.90 3.40
CA VAL A 55 6.28 13.08 3.83
C VAL A 55 6.40 14.05 2.67
N ASP A 56 5.68 15.17 2.79
CA ASP A 56 5.79 16.32 1.89
C ASP A 56 7.04 17.15 2.25
N PRO A 57 8.01 17.32 1.34
CA PRO A 57 9.20 18.13 1.60
C PRO A 57 8.88 19.63 1.71
N ASN A 58 7.69 20.08 1.30
CA ASN A 58 7.28 21.47 1.42
C ASN A 58 6.88 21.80 2.88
N ILE A 59 7.64 22.69 3.51
CA ILE A 59 7.44 23.09 4.90
C ILE A 59 6.29 24.11 5.05
N VAL A 60 6.03 24.93 4.04
CA VAL A 60 5.12 26.09 4.14
C VAL A 60 3.66 25.68 4.02
N ASP A 61 3.36 24.68 3.19
CA ASP A 61 2.02 24.09 3.04
C ASP A 61 2.15 22.56 3.04
N ASN A 62 2.58 22.05 4.20
CA ASN A 62 2.92 20.65 4.40
C ASN A 62 1.67 19.76 4.36
N ARG A 63 1.65 18.79 3.45
CA ARG A 63 0.57 17.78 3.33
C ARG A 63 0.99 16.36 3.69
N SER A 64 1.98 16.23 4.56
CA SER A 64 2.37 14.96 5.14
C SER A 64 1.19 14.35 5.89
N PHE A 65 1.05 13.04 5.79
CA PHE A 65 0.02 12.31 6.51
C PHE A 65 0.51 10.94 6.92
N ALA A 66 -0.11 10.40 7.96
CA ALA A 66 0.02 9.01 8.33
C ALA A 66 -1.37 8.37 8.31
N PHE A 67 -1.43 7.15 7.81
CA PHE A 67 -2.65 6.36 7.66
C PHE A 67 -2.42 4.99 8.28
N THR A 68 -3.43 4.47 8.98
CA THR A 68 -3.40 3.14 9.59
C THR A 68 -4.72 2.42 9.35
N SER A 69 -4.64 1.15 8.97
CA SER A 69 -5.77 0.26 8.84
C SER A 69 -5.51 -1.07 9.56
N THR A 70 -6.53 -1.51 10.28
CA THR A 70 -6.64 -2.84 10.89
C THR A 70 -7.96 -3.52 10.50
N THR A 71 -8.74 -2.91 9.61
CA THR A 71 -10.06 -3.39 9.20
C THR A 71 -10.08 -3.56 7.69
N PHE A 72 -10.10 -4.82 7.24
CA PHE A 72 -10.05 -5.20 5.83
C PHE A 72 -11.37 -5.80 5.41
N THR A 73 -11.96 -5.30 4.33
CA THR A 73 -13.19 -5.84 3.75
C THR A 73 -12.88 -6.91 2.71
N THR A 74 -11.80 -6.70 1.94
CA THR A 74 -11.38 -7.62 0.88
C THR A 74 -9.85 -7.68 0.85
N ILE A 75 -9.31 -8.89 0.78
CA ILE A 75 -7.92 -9.15 0.44
C ILE A 75 -7.97 -10.22 -0.65
N SER A 76 -7.53 -9.89 -1.86
CA SER A 76 -7.55 -10.79 -3.01
C SER A 76 -6.20 -10.79 -3.73
N CYS A 77 -5.89 -11.90 -4.37
CA CYS A 77 -4.67 -12.06 -5.13
C CYS A 77 -4.97 -12.78 -6.45
N GLU A 78 -4.30 -12.36 -7.51
CA GLU A 78 -4.49 -12.90 -8.85
C GLU A 78 -3.18 -12.89 -9.62
N ILE A 79 -3.01 -13.86 -10.53
CA ILE A 79 -1.89 -13.88 -11.46
C ILE A 79 -2.34 -13.25 -12.77
N ILE A 80 -1.76 -12.11 -13.12
CA ILE A 80 -2.01 -11.42 -14.39
C ILE A 80 -0.71 -11.39 -15.16
N GLN A 81 -0.69 -11.97 -16.37
CA GLN A 81 0.46 -11.96 -17.27
C GLN A 81 1.79 -12.47 -16.66
N GLY A 82 1.71 -13.30 -15.60
CA GLY A 82 2.88 -13.83 -14.90
C GLY A 82 3.33 -13.01 -13.69
N GLU A 83 2.64 -11.91 -13.38
CA GLU A 83 2.83 -11.09 -12.19
C GLU A 83 1.79 -11.45 -11.14
N CYS A 84 2.15 -11.42 -9.85
CA CYS A 84 1.19 -11.61 -8.77
C CYS A 84 0.70 -10.26 -8.28
N THR A 85 -0.59 -10.00 -8.47
CA THR A 85 -1.25 -8.78 -8.02
C THR A 85 -1.98 -9.08 -6.73
N VAL A 86 -1.73 -8.29 -5.67
CA VAL A 86 -2.47 -8.34 -4.42
C VAL A 86 -3.22 -7.03 -4.22
N SER A 87 -4.55 -7.15 -4.14
CA SER A 87 -5.47 -6.02 -3.96
C SER A 87 -6.12 -6.11 -2.59
N ILE A 88 -6.14 -4.98 -1.90
CA ILE A 88 -6.64 -4.86 -0.53
C ILE A 88 -7.57 -3.66 -0.45
N THR A 89 -8.73 -3.88 0.16
CA THR A 89 -9.71 -2.84 0.44
C THR A 89 -10.11 -2.92 1.91
N GLY A 90 -10.39 -1.78 2.51
CA GLY A 90 -10.93 -1.75 3.86
C GLY A 90 -11.16 -0.34 4.36
N MET A 91 -11.21 -0.20 5.69
CA MET A 91 -11.37 1.08 6.37
C MET A 91 -10.13 1.36 7.21
N GLY A 92 -9.63 2.59 7.16
CA GLY A 92 -8.54 3.02 8.02
C GLY A 92 -8.64 4.49 8.37
N LEU A 93 -7.76 4.96 9.24
CA LEU A 93 -7.80 6.30 9.81
C LEU A 93 -6.56 7.07 9.38
N VAL A 94 -6.76 8.31 8.95
CA VAL A 94 -5.68 9.30 8.84
C VAL A 94 -5.41 9.89 10.23
N THR A 95 -4.16 9.95 10.64
CA THR A 95 -3.78 10.54 11.93
C THR A 95 -4.32 11.94 12.09
N GLY A 96 -5.07 12.19 13.16
CA GLY A 96 -5.72 13.46 13.46
C GLY A 96 -7.19 13.53 13.01
N GLU A 97 -7.67 12.60 12.20
CA GLU A 97 -9.09 12.47 11.90
C GLU A 97 -9.79 11.53 12.89
N LEU A 98 -11.13 11.66 12.98
CA LEU A 98 -11.98 10.80 13.80
C LEU A 98 -12.80 9.80 12.98
N THR A 99 -12.89 10.02 11.68
CA THR A 99 -13.74 9.25 10.78
C THR A 99 -12.87 8.35 9.92
N PRO A 100 -13.00 7.01 10.02
CA PRO A 100 -12.32 6.11 9.11
C PRO A 100 -12.77 6.32 7.67
N ARG A 101 -11.84 6.17 6.74
CA ARG A 101 -12.05 6.30 5.29
C ARG A 101 -11.85 4.95 4.63
N LEU A 102 -12.59 4.75 3.54
CA LEU A 102 -12.33 3.64 2.63
C LEU A 102 -10.93 3.80 2.06
N PHE A 103 -10.15 2.74 2.01
CA PHE A 103 -8.87 2.75 1.31
C PHE A 103 -8.77 1.57 0.35
N PHE A 104 -7.94 1.74 -0.66
CA PHE A 104 -7.57 0.72 -1.61
C PHE A 104 -6.05 0.73 -1.78
N VAL A 105 -5.44 -0.45 -1.82
CA VAL A 105 -4.04 -0.61 -2.16
C VAL A 105 -3.85 -1.83 -3.04
N GLN A 106 -2.97 -1.70 -4.03
CA GLN A 106 -2.61 -2.78 -4.94
C GLN A 106 -1.10 -2.87 -5.06
N PHE A 107 -0.58 -4.05 -4.74
CA PHE A 107 0.81 -4.41 -4.90
C PHE A 107 0.95 -5.36 -6.09
N ILE A 108 2.01 -5.19 -6.88
CA ILE A 108 2.37 -6.13 -7.94
C ILE A 108 3.77 -6.67 -7.66
N ASP A 109 3.85 -7.99 -7.54
CA ASP A 109 5.07 -8.79 -7.58
C ASP A 109 5.40 -9.05 -9.05
N SER A 110 6.40 -8.34 -9.57
CA SER A 110 6.87 -8.56 -10.93
C SER A 110 8.07 -9.52 -10.88
N PRO A 111 8.13 -10.56 -11.73
CA PRO A 111 9.28 -11.44 -11.77
C PRO A 111 10.55 -10.64 -12.09
N SER A 112 11.59 -10.82 -11.26
CA SER A 112 12.93 -10.24 -11.43
C SER A 112 13.35 -10.18 -12.91
N PRO A 113 13.87 -9.04 -13.40
CA PRO A 113 14.61 -8.01 -12.65
C PRO A 113 13.78 -6.81 -12.17
N LEU A 114 12.45 -6.84 -12.32
CA LEU A 114 11.59 -5.72 -11.95
C LEU A 114 11.37 -5.71 -10.42
N SER A 115 11.46 -4.52 -9.82
CA SER A 115 11.13 -4.30 -8.41
C SER A 115 9.61 -4.43 -8.21
N ASP A 116 9.18 -4.82 -7.02
CA ASP A 116 7.77 -4.79 -6.66
C ASP A 116 7.23 -3.37 -6.73
N THR A 117 6.01 -3.25 -7.23
CA THR A 117 5.40 -1.95 -7.45
C THR A 117 4.16 -1.73 -6.61
N LEU A 118 3.96 -0.47 -6.23
CA LEU A 118 2.70 0.05 -5.74
C LEU A 118 1.90 0.54 -6.94
N SER A 119 1.07 -0.33 -7.51
CA SER A 119 0.29 0.00 -8.70
C SER A 119 -0.84 0.98 -8.39
N ALA A 120 -1.44 0.85 -7.20
CA ALA A 120 -2.48 1.75 -6.73
C ALA A 120 -2.41 1.92 -5.21
N PHE A 121 -2.67 3.15 -4.75
CA PHE A 121 -2.92 3.47 -3.37
C PHE A 121 -3.86 4.67 -3.30
N SER A 122 -4.97 4.53 -2.58
CA SER A 122 -5.89 5.62 -2.33
C SER A 122 -6.53 5.52 -0.96
N VAL A 123 -6.76 6.67 -0.36
CA VAL A 123 -7.59 6.91 0.82
C VAL A 123 -8.74 7.81 0.37
N GLY A 124 -9.96 7.30 0.47
CA GLY A 124 -11.18 7.91 -0.07
C GLY A 124 -11.36 9.36 0.37
N ASP A 125 -11.57 10.23 -0.62
CA ASP A 125 -11.71 11.68 -0.45
C ASP A 125 -10.59 12.33 0.37
N PHE A 126 -9.37 11.78 0.31
CA PHE A 126 -8.22 12.28 1.07
C PHE A 126 -6.92 12.36 0.27
N ALA A 127 -6.44 11.24 -0.26
CA ALA A 127 -5.20 11.20 -1.02
C ALA A 127 -5.17 9.98 -1.94
N ALA A 128 -4.52 10.09 -3.10
CA ALA A 128 -4.24 8.94 -3.96
C ALA A 128 -2.91 9.13 -4.66
N ILE A 129 -2.18 8.03 -4.89
CA ILE A 129 -1.05 8.09 -5.82
C ILE A 129 -1.58 8.35 -7.22
N ILE A 130 -0.81 9.09 -8.01
CA ILE A 130 -1.15 9.37 -9.40
C ILE A 130 -0.13 8.79 -10.39
N GLU A 131 0.85 8.07 -9.86
CA GLU A 131 1.83 7.28 -10.61
C GLU A 131 2.07 5.94 -9.91
N VAL A 132 2.67 5.00 -10.62
CA VAL A 132 3.10 3.72 -10.04
C VAL A 132 4.30 3.99 -9.15
N GLY A 133 4.26 3.48 -7.92
CA GLY A 133 5.38 3.61 -7.00
C GLY A 133 6.37 2.46 -7.11
N GLU A 134 7.67 2.77 -7.01
CA GLU A 134 8.74 1.76 -6.96
C GLU A 134 9.14 1.50 -5.51
N LEU A 135 8.73 0.35 -4.97
CA LEU A 135 8.92 0.05 -3.56
C LEU A 135 10.30 -0.56 -3.29
N GLN A 136 11.02 0.04 -2.35
CA GLN A 136 12.33 -0.41 -1.90
C GLN A 136 12.39 -0.54 -0.37
N PRO A 137 12.88 -1.67 0.20
CA PRO A 137 13.12 -2.95 -0.45
C PRO A 137 11.84 -3.56 -1.04
N ALA A 138 12.02 -4.55 -1.93
CA ALA A 138 10.94 -5.37 -2.44
C ALA A 138 10.11 -5.98 -1.30
N LEU A 139 8.82 -6.13 -1.55
CA LEU A 139 7.87 -6.78 -0.67
C LEU A 139 8.14 -8.28 -0.62
N THR A 140 7.66 -8.90 0.45
CA THR A 140 7.62 -10.36 0.55
C THR A 140 6.18 -10.79 0.37
N PHE A 141 5.90 -11.46 -0.75
CA PHE A 141 4.64 -12.15 -0.99
C PHE A 141 4.73 -13.56 -0.40
N PHE A 142 3.78 -13.91 0.45
CA PHE A 142 3.81 -15.17 1.19
C PHE A 142 2.42 -15.82 1.26
N GLY A 143 2.40 -17.15 1.23
CA GLY A 143 1.24 -17.92 1.66
C GLY A 143 0.90 -17.56 3.09
N CYS A 144 -0.38 -17.28 3.39
CA CYS A 144 -0.86 -17.17 4.76
C CYS A 144 -0.44 -18.44 5.53
N PRO A 145 0.48 -18.36 6.50
CA PRO A 145 0.94 -19.56 7.19
C PRO A 145 -0.21 -20.13 8.00
N THR A 146 -0.64 -21.33 7.63
CA THR A 146 -1.54 -22.15 8.43
C THR A 146 -0.70 -22.80 9.53
N THR A 147 -0.57 -22.09 10.66
CA THR A 147 0.13 -22.49 11.90
C THR A 147 1.64 -22.60 11.86
#